data_AF-A0A3B9JC28-F1
#
_entry.id   AF-A0A3B9JC28-F1
#
_cell.length_a   1.000
_cell.length_b   1.000
_cell.length_c   1.000
_cell.angle_alpha   90.00
_cell.angle_beta   90.00
_cell.angle_gamma   90.00
#
_symmetry.space_group_name_H-M   'P 1'
#
loop_
_entity.id
_entity.type
_entity.pdbx_description
1 polymer ?
#
loop_
_entity_poly.entity_id
_entity_poly.type
_entity_poly.pdbx_seq_one_letter_code
_entity_poly.pdbx_strand_id
1 'polypeptide(L)' 'MERALIALVDNAIKFSPHGGEVIIRLSEAENLVTMDVVDQGIGIETAQISKIF' A
#
# COMPACT_ATOMS: atom_id res chain seq x y z
N MET A 1 0.54 15.03 1.52
CA MET A 1 -0.35 13.86 1.69
C MET A 1 -0.65 13.21 0.35
N GLU A 2 -1.15 13.93 -0.66
CA GLU A 2 -1.41 13.42 -2.02
C GLU A 2 -0.25 12.60 -2.62
N ARG A 3 0.98 13.13 -2.60
CA ARG A 3 2.16 12.43 -3.14
C ARG A 3 2.48 11.11 -2.44
N ALA A 4 2.22 11.00 -1.14
CA ALA A 4 2.48 9.77 -0.39
C ALA A 4 1.48 8.68 -0.79
N LEU A 5 0.21 9.05 -0.96
CA LEU A 5 -0.81 8.14 -1.48
C LEU A 5 -0.47 7.67 -2.89
N ILE A 6 -0.10 8.58 -3.79
CA ILE A 6 0.31 8.22 -5.15
C ILE A 6 1.48 7.24 -5.13
N ALA A 7 2.50 7.47 -4.28
CA ALA A 7 3.65 6.58 -4.18
C ALA A 7 3.27 5.17 -3.70
N LEU A 8 2.36 5.06 -2.73
CA LEU A 8 1.88 3.75 -2.25
C LEU A 8 1.08 3.01 -3.33
N VAL A 9 0.19 3.70 -4.03
CA VAL A 9 -0.62 3.10 -5.11
C VAL A 9 0.26 2.70 -6.30
N ASP A 10 1.24 3.52 -6.67
CA ASP A 10 2.18 3.21 -7.75
C ASP A 10 2.99 1.95 -7.44
N ASN A 11 3.48 1.81 -6.21
CA ASN A 11 4.14 0.59 -5.75
C ASN A 11 3.21 -0.62 -5.79
N ALA A 12 1.98 -0.49 -5.27
CA ALA A 12 1.00 -1.58 -5.27
C ALA A 12 0.70 -2.10 -6.69
N ILE A 13 0.54 -1.19 -7.67
CA ILE A 13 0.33 -1.55 -9.08
C ILE A 13 1.58 -2.19 -9.66
N LYS A 14 2.75 -1.59 -9.44
CA LYS A 14 4.03 -2.05 -9.99
C LYS A 14 4.40 -3.46 -9.53
N PHE A 15 4.11 -3.78 -8.28
CA PHE A 15 4.51 -5.06 -7.68
C PHE A 15 3.42 -6.14 -7.74
N SER A 16 2.20 -5.82 -8.20
CA SER A 16 1.13 -6.80 -8.44
C SER A 16 1.24 -7.45 -9.83
N PRO A 17 1.59 -8.74 -9.94
CA PRO A 17 1.72 -9.40 -11.23
C PRO A 17 0.35 -9.75 -11.84
N HIS A 18 0.33 -9.99 -13.17
CA HIS A 18 -0.80 -10.59 -13.91
C HIS A 18 -2.17 -9.90 -13.79
N GLY A 19 -2.21 -8.59 -13.52
CA GLY A 19 -3.48 -7.88 -13.29
C GLY A 19 -4.05 -8.15 -11.89
N GLY A 20 -3.18 -8.44 -10.92
CA GLY A 20 -3.52 -8.61 -9.52
C GLY A 20 -4.31 -7.43 -8.96
N GLU A 21 -5.22 -7.75 -8.03
CA GLU A 21 -6.13 -6.78 -7.45
C GLU A 21 -5.38 -5.86 -6.47
N VAL A 22 -5.56 -4.55 -6.64
CA VAL A 22 -5.14 -3.53 -5.66
C VAL A 22 -6.39 -3.00 -4.98
N ILE A 23 -6.46 -3.15 -3.66
CA ILE A 23 -7.61 -2.75 -2.85
C ILE A 23 -7.23 -1.51 -2.04
N ILE A 24 -8.02 -0.44 -2.19
CA ILE A 24 -7.93 0.74 -1.33
C ILE A 24 -9.13 0.73 -0.38
N ARG A 25 -8.86 0.73 0.93
CA ARG A 25 -9.92 0.78 1.96
C ARG A 25 -9.75 2.03 2.80
N LEU A 26 -10.87 2.68 3.08
CA LEU A 26 -10.95 3.75 4.05
C LEU A 26 -11.77 3.25 5.22
N SER A 27 -11.25 3.43 6.42
CA SER A 27 -11.98 3.23 7.66
C SER A 27 -11.81 4.45 8.55
N GLU A 28 -12.84 4.75 9.33
CA GLU A 28 -12.82 5.83 10.32
C GLU A 28 -12.94 5.21 11.70
N ALA A 29 -12.07 5.64 12.62
CA ALA A 29 -12.11 5.24 14.01
C ALA A 29 -11.82 6.46 14.89
N GLU A 30 -12.75 6.75 15.80
CA GLU A 30 -12.73 7.92 16.67
C GLU A 30 -12.62 9.24 15.90
N ASN A 31 -11.42 9.82 15.80
CA ASN A 31 -11.13 11.08 15.10
C ASN A 31 -10.04 10.92 14.04
N LEU A 32 -9.81 9.68 13.58
CA LEU A 32 -8.79 9.36 12.60
C LEU A 32 -9.41 8.61 11.42
N VAL A 33 -8.89 8.91 10.24
CA VAL A 33 -9.16 8.14 9.02
C VAL A 33 -7.93 7.29 8.73
N THR A 34 -8.14 5.98 8.65
CA THR A 34 -7.14 5.00 8.23
C THR A 34 -7.39 4.65 6.78
N MET A 35 -6.31 4.62 6.00
CA MET A 35 -6.34 4.21 4.60
C MET A 35 -5.37 3.05 4.40
N ASP A 36 -5.91 1.92 3.95
CA ASP A 36 -5.13 0.74 3.59
C ASP A 36 -4.98 0.68 2.07
N VAL A 37 -3.75 0.44 1.60
CA VAL A 37 -3.45 0.07 0.21
C VAL A 37 -2.92 -1.34 0.25
N VAL A 38 -3.71 -2.29 -0.27
CA VAL A 38 -3.41 -3.73 -0.24
C VAL A 38 -3.17 -4.23 -1.65
N ASP A 39 -2.04 -4.89 -1.88
CA ASP A 39 -1.65 -5.48 -3.15
C ASP A 39 -1.41 -6.99 -3.02
N GLN A 40 -1.26 -7.67 -4.16
CA GLN A 40 -1.00 -9.11 -4.23
C GLN A 40 0.39 -9.40 -4.81
N GLY A 41 1.34 -8.50 -4.56
CA GLY A 41 2.70 -8.59 -5.06
C GLY A 41 3.57 -9.58 -4.32
N ILE A 42 4.86 -9.54 -4.62
CA ILE A 42 5.88 -10.44 -4.05
C ILE A 42 6.08 -10.29 -2.53
N GLY A 43 5.48 -9.26 -1.92
CA GLY A 43 5.71 -8.89 -0.53
C GLY A 43 7.09 -8.28 -0.31
N ILE A 44 7.40 -8.01 0.95
CA ILE A 44 8.69 -7.46 1.38
C ILE A 44 9.24 -8.39 2.46
N GLU A 45 10.51 -8.78 2.33
CA GLU A 45 11.17 -9.54 3.39
C GLU A 45 11.22 -8.73 4.69
N THR A 46 10.91 -9.35 5.83
CA THR A 46 10.85 -8.66 7.14
C THR A 46 12.12 -7.87 7.46
N ALA A 47 13.29 -8.38 7.09
CA ALA A 47 14.59 -7.73 7.30
C ALA A 47 14.80 -6.46 6.45
N GLN A 48 14.01 -6.27 5.39
CA GLN A 48 14.09 -5.10 4.50
C GLN A 48 13.10 -4.00 4.88
N ILE A 49 12.06 -4.30 5.67
CA ILE A 49 10.97 -3.34 6.00
C ILE A 49 11.54 -2.04 6.59
N SER A 50 12.53 -2.13 7.48
CA SER A 50 13.13 -0.96 8.15
C SER A 50 13.97 -0.07 7.24
N LYS A 51 14.15 -0.43 5.95
CA LYS A 51 14.97 0.31 4.98
C LYS A 51 14.15 1.03 3.91
N ILE A 52 12.82 0.89 3.94
CA ILE A 52 11.93 1.39 2.87
C ILE A 52 11.53 2.85 3.12
N PHE A 53 11.64 3.33 4.35
CA PHE A 53 11.30 4.70 4.77
C PHE A 53 12.34 5.27 5.72
#